data_AF-A0A0R3TCV1-F1
#
_entry.id   AF-A0A0R3TCV1-F1
#
_cell.length_a   1.000
_cell.length_b   1.000
_cell.length_c   1.000
_cell.angle_alpha   90.00
_cell.angle_beta   90.00
_cell.angle_gamma   90.00
#
_symmetry.space_group_name_H-M   'P 1'
#
loop_
_entity.id
_entity.type
_entity.pdbx_description
1 polymer ?
#
loop_
_entity_poly.entity_id
_entity_poly.type
_entity_poly.pdbx_seq_one_letter_code
_entity_poly.pdbx_strand_id
1 'polypeptide(L)'
;LYCRRKWNPEKYNKDLELVLNQPMLAIIKRRFKNTLIVNLNYKTDAVIPHSTSLRPDQKVGTPIKVILTSLEPLNGRLAEPLIRRKRSLSTSAAPGSEAEGPVSKKRNRNTSLHLPGNEPLPTISDMHARYADFLPLVRNANQEEEKEKTEIVHTPEIEKEIDDLDVEMVDVSKKDEQPTTNLSAVKNEARLAEIAKATSLAGQDANAKIPRMTTVEEFEVAVRNAPQNARLWSLYAAHYQAAGDLNRARGVLRRALNSPFASNLGSEEFVGNVLLASLRLESTAALAVGLSQVTEEGKRNLEEAIRRIEQIDKLDLIGKAIGLLSTMGLHEQADALSRKFVKRHSMVPDAWLNLVRARFRAGNVAGAREAQRNAGQTLNMSQIPQFAIGCARLEYTFGDFGRAVKLMEEQIAAHPQRKSLYTSYIRLLLQAAKRKEAE
;
A
#
# COMPACT_ATOMS: atom_id res chain seq x y z
N LEU A 1 -18.08 20.23 16.20
CA LEU A 1 -17.68 21.65 16.00
C LEU A 1 -16.16 21.71 15.80
N TYR A 2 -15.69 21.45 14.58
CA TYR A 2 -14.27 21.58 14.22
C TYR A 2 -14.05 22.91 13.51
N CYS A 3 -13.32 23.81 14.17
CA CYS A 3 -12.89 25.08 13.60
C CYS A 3 -11.96 24.84 12.40
N ARG A 4 -12.50 24.88 11.18
CA ARG A 4 -11.71 25.07 9.96
C ARG A 4 -11.03 26.44 10.05
N ARG A 5 -9.74 26.48 10.39
CA ARG A 5 -8.89 27.65 10.10
C ARG A 5 -8.88 27.81 8.59
N LYS A 6 -9.64 28.78 8.08
CA LYS A 6 -9.65 29.14 6.66
C LYS A 6 -8.21 29.51 6.26
N TRP A 7 -7.61 28.67 5.42
CA TRP A 7 -6.34 28.95 4.77
C TRP A 7 -6.49 30.21 3.93
N ASN A 8 -5.73 31.26 4.26
CA ASN A 8 -5.83 32.55 3.59
C ASN A 8 -4.52 32.81 2.82
N PRO A 9 -4.42 32.42 1.53
CA PRO A 9 -3.19 32.51 0.75
C PRO A 9 -2.72 33.97 0.53
N GLU A 10 -3.61 34.94 0.64
CA GLU A 10 -3.27 36.36 0.46
C GLU A 10 -2.44 36.95 1.61
N LYS A 11 -2.55 36.39 2.83
CA LYS A 11 -1.70 36.79 3.97
C LYS A 11 -0.25 36.34 3.81
N TYR A 12 -0.02 35.34 2.98
CA TYR A 12 1.27 34.69 2.76
C TYR A 12 1.66 34.80 1.28
N ASN A 13 1.45 35.96 0.67
CA ASN A 13 1.96 36.29 -0.67
C ASN A 13 2.68 37.65 -0.69
N LYS A 14 2.94 38.22 0.49
CA LYS A 14 3.83 39.38 0.60
C LYS A 14 5.27 38.90 0.49
N ASP A 15 5.99 39.45 -0.49
CA ASP A 15 7.43 39.33 -0.58
C ASP A 15 8.02 39.88 0.72
N LEU A 16 8.81 39.05 1.42
CA LEU A 16 9.39 39.42 2.69
C LEU A 16 10.57 40.35 2.39
N GLU A 17 10.48 41.62 2.77
CA GLU A 17 11.63 42.53 2.73
C GLU A 17 12.70 41.99 3.68
N LEU A 18 13.79 41.47 3.14
CA LEU A 18 14.90 40.93 3.92
C LEU A 18 15.78 42.09 4.38
N VAL A 19 15.69 42.43 5.66
CA VAL A 19 16.51 43.49 6.26
C VAL A 19 17.69 42.87 7.01
N LEU A 20 18.90 43.27 6.64
CA LEU A 20 20.12 42.84 7.33
C LEU A 20 20.16 43.37 8.78
N ASN A 21 20.75 42.59 9.68
CA ASN A 21 20.97 42.94 11.08
C ASN A 21 19.71 43.19 11.95
N GLN A 22 18.51 42.85 11.47
CA GLN A 22 17.28 42.89 12.26
C GLN A 22 16.81 41.49 12.69
N PRO A 23 16.20 41.35 13.88
CA PRO A 23 15.69 40.06 14.35
C PRO A 23 14.37 39.69 13.64
N MET A 24 14.42 38.65 12.83
CA MET A 24 13.28 38.09 12.11
C MET A 24 12.82 36.77 12.75
N LEU A 25 11.52 36.50 12.74
CA LEU A 25 10.97 35.21 13.17
C LEU A 25 11.08 34.20 12.03
N ALA A 26 11.58 33.01 12.35
CA ALA A 26 11.85 31.96 11.38
C ALA A 26 11.53 30.58 12.00
N ILE A 27 11.20 29.58 11.20
CA ILE A 27 10.86 28.23 11.66
C ILE A 27 11.95 27.25 11.24
N ILE A 28 12.43 26.41 12.17
CA ILE A 28 13.45 25.39 11.85
C ILE A 28 12.84 24.35 10.89
N LYS A 29 13.38 24.24 9.67
CA LYS A 29 12.95 23.30 8.64
C LYS A 29 13.77 22.02 8.64
N ARG A 30 15.10 22.14 8.74
CA ARG A 30 16.03 20.99 8.85
C ARG A 30 17.20 21.33 9.76
N ARG A 31 17.71 20.30 10.45
CA ARG A 31 18.84 20.40 11.38
C ARG A 31 19.96 19.47 10.93
N PHE A 32 21.17 20.01 10.80
CA PHE A 32 22.41 19.26 10.61
C PHE A 32 23.31 19.47 11.83
N LYS A 33 24.43 18.73 11.89
CA LYS A 33 25.34 18.73 13.05
C LYS A 33 25.87 20.13 13.40
N ASN A 34 26.17 20.96 12.39
CA ASN A 34 26.77 22.30 12.57
C ASN A 34 26.00 23.42 11.83
N THR A 35 24.88 23.10 11.16
CA THR A 35 24.07 24.08 10.39
C THR A 35 22.58 23.85 10.60
N LEU A 36 21.81 24.94 10.60
CA LEU A 36 20.35 24.92 10.61
C LEU A 36 19.83 25.53 9.31
N ILE A 37 18.85 24.87 8.69
CA ILE A 37 18.06 25.48 7.61
C ILE A 37 16.77 25.98 8.22
N VAL A 38 16.56 27.29 8.11
CA VAL A 38 15.44 27.98 8.74
C VAL A 38 14.62 28.68 7.68
N ASN A 39 13.30 28.53 7.78
CA ASN A 39 12.36 29.11 6.85
C ASN A 39 11.88 30.46 7.40
N LEU A 40 12.19 31.55 6.70
CA LEU A 40 11.73 32.90 7.04
C LEU A 40 10.32 33.16 6.49
N ASN A 41 10.03 32.56 5.34
CA ASN A 41 8.73 32.55 4.70
C ASN A 41 8.59 31.29 3.85
N TYR A 42 7.37 30.95 3.41
CA TYR A 42 7.06 29.74 2.63
C TYR A 42 7.96 29.51 1.39
N LYS A 43 8.64 30.54 0.87
CA LYS A 43 9.60 30.47 -0.24
C LYS A 43 11.08 30.70 0.11
N THR A 44 11.40 31.26 1.29
CA THR A 44 12.77 31.71 1.61
C THR A 44 13.37 30.88 2.74
N ASP A 45 14.43 30.14 2.40
CA ASP A 45 15.24 29.37 3.34
C ASP A 45 16.57 30.10 3.56
N ALA A 46 16.99 30.23 4.82
CA ALA A 46 18.28 30.79 5.22
C ALA A 46 19.12 29.74 5.96
N VAL A 47 20.44 29.76 5.75
CA VAL A 47 21.38 28.84 6.39
C VAL A 47 22.02 29.53 7.60
N ILE A 48 21.92 28.90 8.75
CA ILE A 48 22.49 29.41 9.99
C ILE A 48 23.58 28.45 10.46
N PRO A 49 24.86 28.83 10.36
CA PRO A 49 25.92 28.11 11.07
C PRO A 49 25.75 28.28 12.58
N HIS A 50 25.86 27.19 13.33
CA HIS A 50 25.88 27.23 14.80
C HIS A 50 27.13 26.52 15.31
N SER A 51 27.85 27.15 16.23
CA SER A 51 29.09 26.62 16.81
C SER A 51 28.91 26.01 18.20
N THR A 52 27.72 26.15 18.81
CA THR A 52 27.44 25.69 20.18
C THR A 52 26.28 24.70 20.22
N SER A 53 26.36 23.73 21.13
CA SER A 53 25.39 22.64 21.28
C SER A 53 23.96 23.18 21.45
N LEU A 54 23.09 22.91 20.46
CA LEU A 54 21.71 23.40 20.41
C LEU A 54 20.90 22.88 21.60
N ARG A 55 20.11 23.75 22.22
CA ARG A 55 19.23 23.39 23.36
C ARG A 55 18.20 22.33 22.94
N PRO A 56 17.78 21.41 23.84
CA PRO A 56 16.82 20.34 23.53
C PRO A 56 15.46 20.82 23.00
N ASP A 57 15.16 22.11 23.17
CA ASP A 57 13.89 22.76 22.82
C ASP A 57 13.83 23.21 21.34
N GLN A 58 14.95 23.11 20.61
CA GLN A 58 15.07 23.51 19.20
C GLN A 58 14.88 22.31 18.26
N LYS A 59 13.65 21.78 18.26
CA LYS A 59 13.19 20.73 17.31
C LYS A 59 12.74 21.36 15.99
N VAL A 60 12.63 20.53 14.94
CA VAL A 60 12.04 20.96 13.67
C VAL A 60 10.61 21.46 13.93
N GLY A 61 10.27 22.63 13.38
CA GLY A 61 9.00 23.30 13.63
C GLY A 61 9.01 24.35 14.76
N THR A 62 10.09 24.45 15.55
CA THR A 62 10.19 25.49 16.58
C THR A 62 10.43 26.88 15.96
N PRO A 63 9.67 27.92 16.35
CA PRO A 63 9.93 29.30 15.94
C PRO A 63 11.16 29.85 16.68
N ILE A 64 12.11 30.42 15.95
CA ILE A 64 13.33 31.03 16.45
C ILE A 64 13.49 32.45 15.89
N LYS A 65 14.22 33.30 16.62
CA LYS A 65 14.61 34.63 16.14
C LYS A 65 15.99 34.55 15.50
N VAL A 66 16.09 35.01 14.27
CA VAL A 66 17.29 34.95 13.44
C VAL A 66 17.63 36.36 12.98
N ILE A 67 18.92 36.68 12.97
CA ILE A 67 19.45 37.91 12.40
C ILE A 67 20.22 37.55 11.14
N LEU A 68 19.83 38.09 9.99
CA LEU A 68 20.53 37.87 8.72
C LEU A 68 21.81 38.69 8.67
N THR A 69 22.91 38.03 8.30
CA THR A 69 24.25 38.60 8.17
C THR A 69 24.69 38.75 6.73
N SER A 70 24.09 38.00 5.79
CA SER A 70 24.28 38.18 4.34
C SER A 70 23.01 37.81 3.58
N LEU A 71 22.74 38.50 2.46
CA LEU A 71 21.62 38.20 1.56
C LEU A 71 22.04 37.31 0.38
N GLU A 72 23.33 37.26 0.04
CA GLU A 72 23.89 36.42 -1.02
C GLU A 72 25.27 35.87 -0.61
N PRO A 73 25.40 34.59 -0.20
CA PRO A 73 24.35 33.63 0.13
C PRO A 73 23.60 33.98 1.43
N LEU A 74 22.31 33.62 1.50
CA LEU A 74 21.37 33.90 2.59
C LEU A 74 21.79 33.22 3.91
N ASN A 75 22.58 33.93 4.70
CA ASN A 75 23.20 33.46 5.94
C ASN A 75 22.80 34.33 7.13
N GLY A 76 22.70 33.73 8.32
CA GLY A 76 22.38 34.46 9.55
C GLY A 76 22.89 33.81 10.83
N ARG A 77 22.60 34.44 11.97
CA ARG A 77 22.92 33.95 13.32
C ARG A 77 21.68 33.97 14.23
N LEU A 78 21.67 33.13 15.27
CA LEU A 78 20.60 33.12 16.28
C LEU A 78 20.65 34.41 17.12
N ALA A 79 19.50 35.02 17.38
CA ALA A 79 19.40 36.11 18.35
C ALA A 79 19.36 35.54 19.78
N GLU A 80 20.32 35.91 20.64
CA GLU A 80 20.28 35.53 22.06
C GLU A 80 19.08 36.16 22.78
N PRO A 81 18.42 35.46 23.72
CA PRO A 81 17.29 36.01 24.45
C PRO A 81 17.75 37.02 25.51
N LEU A 82 17.06 38.17 25.58
CA LEU A 82 17.20 39.13 26.68
C LEU A 82 16.82 38.50 28.04
N ILE A 83 17.71 38.69 29.01
CA ILE A 83 17.61 38.26 30.40
C ILE A 83 16.43 38.97 31.12
N ARG A 84 15.71 38.19 31.94
CA ARG A 84 14.61 38.55 32.88
C ARG A 84 14.69 39.97 33.51
N ARG A 85 13.57 40.70 33.50
CA ARG A 85 13.05 41.56 34.61
C ARG A 85 11.51 41.42 34.63
N LYS A 86 10.95 40.72 35.63
CA LYS A 86 10.35 41.19 36.91
C LYS A 86 8.94 41.79 36.78
N ARG A 87 8.03 41.17 37.55
CA ARG A 87 6.66 41.53 37.98
C ARG A 87 6.28 43.03 37.96
N SER A 88 5.06 43.34 37.49
CA SER A 88 3.92 43.87 38.27
C SER A 88 2.75 44.24 37.32
N LEU A 89 1.55 43.67 37.55
CA LEU A 89 0.29 44.35 37.94
C LEU A 89 -0.41 45.22 36.88
N SER A 90 -1.64 44.80 36.54
CA SER A 90 -2.93 45.55 36.38
C SER A 90 -2.90 46.93 35.69
N THR A 91 -3.80 47.31 34.78
CA THR A 91 -5.27 47.41 34.88
C THR A 91 -5.85 47.91 33.54
N SER A 92 -7.10 47.50 33.25
CA SER A 92 -8.19 48.18 32.51
C SER A 92 -7.93 49.20 31.39
N ALA A 93 -8.62 49.02 30.25
CA ALA A 93 -9.71 49.88 29.76
C ALA A 93 -9.78 49.92 28.21
N ALA A 94 -10.98 49.68 27.67
CA ALA A 94 -11.41 50.13 26.33
C ALA A 94 -11.99 51.57 26.45
N PRO A 95 -12.64 52.23 25.45
CA PRO A 95 -12.94 51.87 24.04
C PRO A 95 -12.87 53.06 23.03
N GLY A 96 -13.33 52.85 21.79
CA GLY A 96 -13.74 53.88 20.79
C GLY A 96 -12.66 54.21 19.76
N SER A 97 -12.91 54.48 18.47
CA SER A 97 -14.09 54.88 17.69
C SER A 97 -13.74 54.81 16.18
N GLU A 98 -14.77 54.68 15.33
CA GLU A 98 -15.04 55.28 13.97
C GLU A 98 -13.84 55.90 13.17
N ALA A 99 -13.72 55.90 11.84
CA ALA A 99 -14.69 55.89 10.74
C ALA A 99 -13.95 55.75 9.37
N GLU A 100 -14.75 55.59 8.31
CA GLU A 100 -14.55 56.08 6.91
C GLU A 100 -13.59 55.37 5.91
N GLY A 101 -14.16 55.04 4.73
CA GLY A 101 -13.44 54.79 3.46
C GLY A 101 -13.00 56.10 2.78
N PRO A 102 -12.59 56.15 1.48
CA PRO A 102 -13.24 55.47 0.34
C PRO A 102 -12.35 54.98 -0.85
N VAL A 103 -12.97 54.15 -1.69
CA VAL A 103 -12.92 53.97 -3.17
C VAL A 103 -11.78 54.60 -4.01
N SER A 104 -11.12 53.78 -4.87
CA SER A 104 -10.75 54.19 -6.26
C SER A 104 -10.46 53.03 -7.25
N LYS A 105 -11.34 52.96 -8.27
CA LYS A 105 -11.22 52.69 -9.73
C LYS A 105 -10.07 51.83 -10.34
N LYS A 106 -10.53 50.77 -11.05
CA LYS A 106 -10.13 50.19 -12.36
C LYS A 106 -8.82 50.63 -13.04
N ARG A 107 -8.04 49.64 -13.50
CA ARG A 107 -7.35 49.71 -14.80
C ARG A 107 -7.10 48.33 -15.42
N ASN A 108 -7.77 48.06 -16.56
CA ASN A 108 -7.46 46.97 -17.49
C ASN A 108 -6.14 47.26 -18.21
N ARG A 109 -5.28 46.24 -18.38
CA ARG A 109 -4.36 46.14 -19.53
C ARG A 109 -4.22 44.68 -19.95
N ASN A 110 -4.74 44.39 -21.14
CA ASN A 110 -4.36 43.24 -21.95
C ASN A 110 -2.89 43.41 -22.38
N THR A 111 -2.10 42.33 -22.35
CA THR A 111 -0.86 42.24 -23.13
C THR A 111 -0.71 40.83 -23.70
N SER A 112 -0.43 40.80 -24.99
CA SER A 112 -0.32 39.68 -25.92
C SER A 112 0.89 38.80 -25.60
N LEU A 113 0.73 37.47 -25.65
CA LEU A 113 1.84 36.52 -25.62
C LEU A 113 2.37 36.29 -27.03
N HIS A 114 3.64 36.63 -27.22
CA HIS A 114 4.44 36.30 -28.38
C HIS A 114 4.84 34.81 -28.30
N LEU A 115 4.58 34.03 -29.36
CA LEU A 115 5.26 32.75 -29.57
C LEU A 115 6.67 33.03 -30.12
N PRO A 116 7.70 32.30 -29.66
CA PRO A 116 8.89 32.05 -30.46
C PRO A 116 8.91 30.59 -30.96
N GLY A 117 8.92 30.48 -32.29
CA GLY A 117 9.84 29.67 -33.10
C GLY A 117 10.10 28.19 -32.77
N ASN A 118 9.80 27.36 -33.78
CA ASN A 118 10.35 26.02 -34.06
C ASN A 118 11.72 25.72 -33.42
N GLU A 119 11.72 24.93 -32.36
CA GLU A 119 12.85 24.08 -31.99
C GLU A 119 12.54 22.64 -32.43
N PRO A 120 13.51 21.90 -33.00
CA PRO A 120 13.30 20.51 -33.37
C PRO A 120 13.01 19.66 -32.14
N LEU A 121 12.04 18.76 -32.24
CA LEU A 121 11.65 17.86 -31.15
C LEU A 121 12.87 17.06 -30.64
N PRO A 122 13.09 16.98 -29.32
CA PRO A 122 14.23 16.27 -28.75
C PRO A 122 14.15 14.76 -29.06
N THR A 123 15.29 14.19 -29.46
CA THR A 123 15.43 12.76 -29.82
C THR A 123 15.34 11.86 -28.58
N ILE A 124 14.95 10.60 -28.76
CA ILE A 124 14.71 9.58 -27.71
C ILE A 124 15.87 9.43 -26.70
N SER A 125 17.12 9.59 -27.13
CA SER A 125 18.28 9.56 -26.22
C SER A 125 18.27 10.72 -25.21
N ASP A 126 17.72 11.86 -25.61
CA ASP A 126 17.65 13.09 -24.83
C ASP A 126 16.53 12.99 -23.77
N MET A 127 15.45 12.28 -24.07
CA MET A 127 14.37 11.97 -23.13
C MET A 127 14.80 10.95 -22.06
N HIS A 128 15.52 9.88 -22.48
CA HIS A 128 16.10 8.92 -21.53
C HIS A 128 17.11 9.59 -20.60
N ALA A 129 17.94 10.51 -21.10
CA ALA A 129 18.88 11.25 -20.26
C ALA A 129 18.19 12.21 -19.28
N ARG A 130 17.12 12.91 -19.71
CA ARG A 130 16.38 13.85 -18.86
C ARG A 130 15.52 13.19 -17.78
N TYR A 131 15.08 11.95 -18.00
CA TYR A 131 14.21 11.21 -17.08
C TYR A 131 14.83 9.90 -16.55
N ALA A 132 16.15 9.69 -16.73
CA ALA A 132 16.88 8.51 -16.26
C ALA A 132 16.70 8.26 -14.76
N ASP A 133 16.67 9.34 -13.97
CA ASP A 133 16.47 9.28 -12.51
C ASP A 133 15.03 8.87 -12.13
N PHE A 134 14.10 8.86 -13.09
CA PHE A 134 12.66 8.65 -12.89
C PHE A 134 12.11 7.38 -13.56
N LEU A 135 12.89 6.72 -14.41
CA LEU A 135 12.57 5.44 -15.07
C LEU A 135 13.58 4.36 -14.64
N PRO A 136 13.51 3.85 -13.39
CA PRO A 136 14.26 2.65 -13.07
C PRO A 136 13.61 1.51 -13.86
N LEU A 137 14.41 0.82 -14.69
CA LEU A 137 14.08 -0.33 -15.55
C LEU A 137 13.85 -0.04 -17.04
N VAL A 138 14.85 0.51 -17.74
CA VAL A 138 15.03 0.23 -19.19
C VAL A 138 16.47 -0.20 -19.55
N ARG A 139 17.41 -0.14 -18.61
CA ARG A 139 18.83 -0.40 -18.90
C ARG A 139 19.20 -1.87 -19.17
N ASN A 140 18.31 -2.83 -18.91
CA ASN A 140 18.63 -4.25 -19.05
C ASN A 140 18.07 -4.90 -20.33
N ALA A 141 17.30 -4.18 -21.15
CA ALA A 141 16.70 -4.77 -22.36
C ALA A 141 17.73 -5.08 -23.46
N ASN A 142 18.87 -4.39 -23.49
CA ASN A 142 19.83 -4.52 -24.61
C ASN A 142 20.96 -5.54 -24.36
N GLN A 143 20.93 -6.29 -23.24
CA GLN A 143 21.82 -7.44 -23.02
C GLN A 143 21.08 -8.78 -23.00
N GLU A 144 19.76 -8.79 -23.13
CA GLU A 144 18.92 -10.01 -23.18
C GLU A 144 18.44 -10.35 -24.61
N GLU A 145 18.67 -9.47 -25.61
CA GLU A 145 18.27 -9.70 -27.01
C GLU A 145 19.01 -10.84 -27.74
N GLU A 146 20.04 -11.45 -27.14
CA GLU A 146 20.68 -12.67 -27.69
C GLU A 146 20.26 -13.98 -27.02
N LYS A 147 19.37 -13.97 -26.01
CA LYS A 147 18.92 -15.22 -25.36
C LYS A 147 17.43 -15.51 -25.46
N GLU A 148 16.61 -14.57 -25.93
CA GLU A 148 15.15 -14.74 -25.99
C GLU A 148 14.67 -14.92 -27.43
N LYS A 149 15.07 -16.03 -28.06
CA LYS A 149 14.41 -16.55 -29.28
C LYS A 149 13.60 -17.83 -29.02
N THR A 150 13.39 -18.18 -27.76
CA THR A 150 12.47 -19.24 -27.37
C THR A 150 11.76 -18.84 -26.08
N GLU A 151 10.45 -18.93 -26.14
CA GLU A 151 9.46 -18.89 -25.06
C GLU A 151 8.69 -17.59 -24.85
N ILE A 152 7.38 -17.80 -24.74
CA ILE A 152 6.27 -16.89 -24.91
C ILE A 152 5.66 -16.68 -23.51
N VAL A 153 5.52 -15.42 -23.10
CA VAL A 153 4.47 -14.83 -22.22
C VAL A 153 4.38 -15.28 -20.74
N HIS A 154 4.85 -14.43 -19.81
CA HIS A 154 4.06 -13.98 -18.64
C HIS A 154 4.65 -12.71 -17.99
N THR A 155 3.84 -11.68 -17.78
CA THR A 155 4.20 -10.46 -17.03
C THR A 155 4.00 -10.66 -15.52
N PRO A 156 4.97 -10.31 -14.65
CA PRO A 156 4.89 -10.52 -13.22
C PRO A 156 4.40 -9.25 -12.49
N GLU A 157 3.48 -9.42 -11.54
CA GLU A 157 3.32 -8.65 -10.29
C GLU A 157 1.93 -8.99 -9.70
N ILE A 158 1.87 -10.08 -8.92
CA ILE A 158 0.94 -10.45 -7.83
C ILE A 158 1.07 -11.95 -7.47
N GLU A 159 1.84 -12.76 -8.22
CA GLU A 159 1.88 -14.22 -8.05
C GLU A 159 2.89 -14.80 -7.05
N LYS A 160 3.58 -13.99 -6.24
CA LYS A 160 4.59 -14.53 -5.29
C LYS A 160 4.03 -15.05 -3.95
N GLU A 161 2.74 -15.35 -3.85
CA GLU A 161 2.17 -15.92 -2.62
C GLU A 161 1.25 -17.13 -2.84
N ILE A 162 1.25 -17.73 -4.04
CA ILE A 162 0.40 -18.90 -4.35
C ILE A 162 1.20 -20.10 -4.94
N ASP A 163 2.43 -19.91 -5.45
CA ASP A 163 3.18 -20.99 -6.14
C ASP A 163 4.09 -21.88 -5.26
N ASP A 164 3.90 -21.90 -3.93
CA ASP A 164 4.65 -22.80 -3.04
C ASP A 164 3.91 -24.13 -2.74
N LEU A 165 2.81 -24.45 -3.45
CA LEU A 165 1.96 -25.63 -3.18
C LEU A 165 1.78 -26.60 -4.35
N ASP A 166 2.62 -26.53 -5.38
CA ASP A 166 2.69 -27.60 -6.38
C ASP A 166 3.48 -28.79 -5.82
N VAL A 167 2.76 -29.74 -5.26
CA VAL A 167 3.26 -31.08 -4.98
C VAL A 167 3.23 -31.86 -6.29
N GLU A 168 4.39 -31.91 -6.97
CA GLU A 168 4.59 -32.81 -8.10
C GLU A 168 4.30 -34.25 -7.68
N MET A 169 3.34 -34.89 -8.36
CA MET A 169 3.14 -36.32 -8.27
C MET A 169 4.32 -37.03 -8.91
N VAL A 170 5.01 -37.86 -8.13
CA VAL A 170 5.99 -38.81 -8.69
C VAL A 170 5.62 -40.22 -8.25
N ASP A 171 5.22 -40.99 -9.25
CA ASP A 171 5.14 -42.45 -9.26
C ASP A 171 6.57 -43.01 -9.25
N VAL A 172 6.95 -43.73 -8.18
CA VAL A 172 8.08 -44.67 -8.22
C VAL A 172 7.71 -45.91 -7.42
N SER A 173 7.22 -46.91 -8.17
CA SER A 173 7.48 -48.31 -7.87
C SER A 173 9.00 -48.56 -7.84
N LYS A 174 9.57 -48.71 -6.64
CA LYS A 174 10.83 -49.45 -6.43
C LYS A 174 10.70 -50.34 -5.19
N LYS A 175 10.61 -51.65 -5.45
CA LYS A 175 11.06 -52.68 -4.52
C LYS A 175 12.55 -52.42 -4.24
N ASP A 176 12.94 -52.33 -2.96
CA ASP A 176 13.87 -53.28 -2.35
C ASP A 176 14.28 -52.88 -0.92
N GLU A 177 14.36 -53.94 -0.10
CA GLU A 177 15.18 -54.15 1.10
C GLU A 177 14.93 -53.31 2.37
N GLN A 178 14.38 -53.98 3.39
CA GLN A 178 14.18 -53.44 4.74
C GLN A 178 15.52 -53.12 5.45
N PRO A 179 15.74 -51.86 5.88
CA PRO A 179 16.80 -51.55 6.82
C PRO A 179 16.27 -51.65 8.27
N THR A 180 17.16 -52.02 9.16
CA THR A 180 16.93 -52.23 10.59
C THR A 180 16.29 -51.01 11.28
N THR A 181 15.21 -51.27 12.02
CA THR A 181 14.26 -50.30 12.60
C THR A 181 14.86 -49.19 13.48
N ASN A 182 16.05 -49.41 14.05
CA ASN A 182 16.69 -48.44 14.96
C ASN A 182 17.39 -47.29 14.21
N LEU A 183 17.97 -47.55 13.03
CA LEU A 183 18.66 -46.52 12.23
C LEU A 183 17.67 -45.55 11.58
N SER A 184 16.48 -46.02 11.19
CA SER A 184 15.40 -45.16 10.71
C SER A 184 14.83 -44.30 11.83
N ALA A 185 14.68 -44.85 13.05
CA ALA A 185 14.18 -44.10 14.20
C ALA A 185 15.11 -42.93 14.58
N VAL A 186 16.43 -43.17 14.65
CA VAL A 186 17.42 -42.11 14.95
C VAL A 186 17.45 -41.03 13.87
N LYS A 187 17.33 -41.40 12.59
CA LYS A 187 17.25 -40.44 11.48
C LYS A 187 15.97 -39.59 11.56
N ASN A 188 14.83 -40.20 11.89
CA ASN A 188 13.57 -39.49 12.05
C ASN A 188 13.63 -38.53 13.24
N GLU A 189 14.18 -38.96 14.37
CA GLU A 189 14.37 -38.11 15.55
C GLU A 189 15.28 -36.92 15.26
N ALA A 190 16.41 -37.13 14.56
CA ALA A 190 17.29 -36.04 14.13
C ALA A 190 16.57 -35.02 13.23
N ARG A 191 15.72 -35.50 12.32
CA ARG A 191 14.92 -34.64 11.44
C ARG A 191 13.86 -33.85 12.21
N LEU A 192 13.19 -34.47 13.18
CA LEU A 192 12.25 -33.77 14.07
C LEU A 192 12.96 -32.70 14.92
N ALA A 193 14.18 -32.99 15.41
CA ALA A 193 14.99 -32.03 16.15
C ALA A 193 15.43 -30.84 15.28
N GLU A 194 15.77 -31.08 14.02
CA GLU A 194 16.10 -30.02 13.06
C GLU A 194 14.89 -29.11 12.81
N ILE A 195 13.71 -29.69 12.59
CA ILE A 195 12.48 -28.93 12.39
C ILE A 195 12.10 -28.18 13.66
N ALA A 196 12.26 -28.77 14.84
CA ALA A 196 12.05 -28.09 16.11
C ALA A 196 12.95 -26.85 16.23
N LYS A 197 14.25 -27.01 15.96
CA LYS A 197 15.21 -25.91 16.00
C LYS A 197 14.87 -24.82 14.98
N ALA A 198 14.57 -25.20 13.75
CA ALA A 198 14.21 -24.26 12.68
C ALA A 198 12.93 -23.48 13.01
N THR A 199 11.92 -24.16 13.55
CA THR A 199 10.62 -23.54 13.86
C THR A 199 10.66 -22.68 15.12
N SER A 200 11.45 -23.04 16.13
CA SER A 200 11.70 -22.17 17.28
C SER A 200 12.42 -20.87 16.89
N LEU A 201 13.37 -20.93 15.96
CA LEU A 201 14.07 -19.74 15.45
C LEU A 201 13.17 -18.89 14.54
N ALA A 202 12.36 -19.54 13.72
CA ALA A 202 11.44 -18.89 12.78
C ALA A 202 10.14 -18.37 13.43
N GLY A 203 9.87 -18.71 14.70
CA GLY A 203 8.58 -18.46 15.35
C GLY A 203 8.16 -16.99 15.42
N GLN A 204 9.06 -16.04 15.21
CA GLN A 204 8.76 -14.60 15.23
C GLN A 204 8.62 -14.00 13.82
N ASP A 205 9.20 -14.63 12.81
CA ASP A 205 9.28 -14.08 11.46
C ASP A 205 8.32 -14.83 10.51
N ALA A 206 7.21 -14.17 10.13
CA ALA A 206 6.26 -14.72 9.18
C ALA A 206 6.88 -15.09 7.81
N ASN A 207 8.02 -14.46 7.48
CA ASN A 207 8.77 -14.65 6.24
C ASN A 207 9.99 -15.58 6.37
N ALA A 208 10.20 -16.19 7.54
CA ALA A 208 11.28 -17.14 7.70
C ALA A 208 11.08 -18.35 6.77
N LYS A 209 12.19 -18.89 6.25
CA LYS A 209 12.17 -20.06 5.38
C LYS A 209 11.72 -21.27 6.19
N ILE A 210 10.49 -21.71 5.96
CA ILE A 210 9.91 -22.88 6.61
C ILE A 210 10.49 -24.15 5.96
N PRO A 211 11.06 -25.10 6.72
CA PRO A 211 11.48 -26.39 6.18
C PRO A 211 10.31 -27.13 5.52
N ARG A 212 10.57 -27.84 4.42
CA ARG A 212 9.56 -28.70 3.78
C ARG A 212 9.25 -29.88 4.71
N MET A 213 8.02 -29.90 5.22
CA MET A 213 7.50 -30.96 6.09
C MET A 213 6.70 -31.95 5.26
N THR A 214 6.95 -33.24 5.49
CA THR A 214 6.32 -34.33 4.73
C THR A 214 5.51 -35.28 5.61
N THR A 215 5.74 -35.25 6.92
CA THR A 215 5.07 -36.16 7.86
C THR A 215 4.22 -35.41 8.88
N VAL A 216 3.20 -36.07 9.41
CA VAL A 216 2.33 -35.51 10.45
C VAL A 216 3.11 -35.14 11.71
N GLU A 217 4.08 -35.97 12.09
CA GLU A 217 4.93 -35.74 13.26
C GLU A 217 5.75 -34.45 13.14
N GLU A 218 6.28 -34.17 11.95
CA GLU A 218 7.00 -32.94 11.63
C GLU A 218 6.12 -31.70 11.80
N PHE A 219 4.88 -31.76 11.30
CA PHE A 219 3.92 -30.66 11.48
C PHE A 219 3.51 -30.47 12.94
N GLU A 220 3.30 -31.55 13.70
CA GLU A 220 2.97 -31.45 15.13
C GLU A 220 4.11 -30.85 15.94
N VAL A 221 5.36 -31.22 15.64
CA VAL A 221 6.54 -30.59 16.25
C VAL A 221 6.64 -29.12 15.86
N ALA A 222 6.46 -28.78 14.59
CA ALA A 222 6.54 -27.40 14.11
C ALA A 222 5.51 -26.47 14.77
N VAL A 223 4.25 -26.90 14.79
CA VAL A 223 3.15 -26.13 15.36
C VAL A 223 3.26 -26.01 16.89
N ARG A 224 3.80 -27.04 17.56
CA ARG A 224 4.06 -26.98 19.01
C ARG A 224 5.14 -25.95 19.37
N ASN A 225 6.18 -25.83 18.53
CA ASN A 225 7.30 -24.93 18.76
C ASN A 225 7.01 -23.48 18.33
N ALA A 226 6.12 -23.27 17.35
CA ALA A 226 5.73 -21.96 16.87
C ALA A 226 4.19 -21.84 16.68
N PRO A 227 3.39 -21.94 17.75
CA PRO A 227 1.93 -21.93 17.67
C PRO A 227 1.36 -20.63 17.11
N GLN A 228 2.09 -19.52 17.22
CA GLN A 228 1.73 -18.20 16.71
C GLN A 228 1.85 -18.05 15.19
N ASN A 229 2.47 -19.01 14.50
CA ASN A 229 2.70 -18.90 13.06
C ASN A 229 1.52 -19.52 12.27
N ALA A 230 0.62 -18.68 11.77
CA ALA A 230 -0.56 -19.10 11.01
C ALA A 230 -0.21 -19.89 9.72
N ARG A 231 0.97 -19.64 9.13
CA ARG A 231 1.41 -20.34 7.92
C ARG A 231 1.66 -21.82 8.19
N LEU A 232 2.22 -22.18 9.35
CA LEU A 232 2.43 -23.58 9.74
C LEU A 232 1.11 -24.34 9.88
N TRP A 233 0.11 -23.73 10.52
CA TRP A 233 -1.23 -24.30 10.62
C TRP A 233 -1.90 -24.49 9.26
N SER A 234 -1.70 -23.53 8.36
CA SER A 234 -2.24 -23.58 6.99
C SER A 234 -1.59 -24.71 6.18
N LEU A 235 -0.27 -24.86 6.24
CA LEU A 235 0.46 -25.95 5.58
C LEU A 235 0.07 -27.32 6.15
N TYR A 236 -0.11 -27.41 7.47
CA TYR A 236 -0.54 -28.67 8.09
C TYR A 236 -1.96 -29.08 7.65
N ALA A 237 -2.88 -28.11 7.55
CA ALA A 237 -4.21 -28.38 7.01
C ALA A 237 -4.15 -28.79 5.51
N ALA A 238 -3.30 -28.13 4.72
CA ALA A 238 -3.09 -28.46 3.31
C ALA A 238 -2.54 -29.89 3.11
N HIS A 239 -1.65 -30.36 4.00
CA HIS A 239 -1.17 -31.74 3.96
C HIS A 239 -2.31 -32.76 4.10
N TYR A 240 -3.24 -32.56 5.05
CA TYR A 240 -4.41 -33.44 5.16
C TYR A 240 -5.37 -33.30 3.99
N GLN A 241 -5.52 -32.09 3.45
CA GLN A 241 -6.32 -31.85 2.27
C GLN A 241 -5.78 -32.61 1.05
N ALA A 242 -4.46 -32.59 0.82
CA ALA A 242 -3.81 -33.33 -0.26
C ALA A 242 -3.99 -34.85 -0.11
N ALA A 243 -4.07 -35.35 1.13
CA ALA A 243 -4.40 -36.74 1.43
C ALA A 243 -5.90 -37.08 1.31
N GLY A 244 -6.76 -36.10 0.98
CA GLY A 244 -8.21 -36.26 0.88
C GLY A 244 -8.96 -36.26 2.22
N ASP A 245 -8.28 -36.03 3.34
CA ASP A 245 -8.90 -36.01 4.68
C ASP A 245 -9.29 -34.59 5.11
N LEU A 246 -10.41 -34.11 4.55
CA LEU A 246 -10.94 -32.78 4.85
C LEU A 246 -11.33 -32.61 6.33
N ASN A 247 -11.75 -33.68 6.99
CA ASN A 247 -12.17 -33.62 8.39
C ASN A 247 -10.99 -33.34 9.31
N ARG A 248 -9.84 -34.00 9.08
CA ARG A 248 -8.62 -33.69 9.81
C ARG A 248 -8.09 -32.32 9.47
N ALA A 249 -8.13 -31.88 8.21
CA ALA A 249 -7.74 -30.53 7.82
C ALA A 249 -8.56 -29.46 8.58
N ARG A 250 -9.90 -29.61 8.62
CA ARG A 250 -10.80 -28.76 9.42
C ARG A 250 -10.47 -28.83 10.91
N GLY A 251 -10.13 -30.01 11.43
CA GLY A 251 -9.74 -30.22 12.82
C GLY A 251 -8.48 -29.43 13.19
N VAL A 252 -7.46 -29.44 12.33
CA VAL A 252 -6.22 -28.67 12.52
C VAL A 252 -6.50 -27.17 12.58
N LEU A 253 -7.30 -26.63 11.65
CA LEU A 253 -7.62 -25.20 11.62
C LEU A 253 -8.50 -24.80 12.82
N ARG A 254 -9.46 -25.64 13.22
CA ARG A 254 -10.23 -25.45 14.45
C ARG A 254 -9.34 -25.43 15.69
N ARG A 255 -8.34 -26.31 15.76
CA ARG A 255 -7.35 -26.33 16.84
C ARG A 255 -6.53 -25.04 16.88
N ALA A 256 -6.17 -24.49 15.72
CA ALA A 256 -5.47 -23.20 15.64
C ALA A 256 -6.33 -22.06 16.18
N LEU A 257 -7.61 -22.00 15.77
CA LEU A 257 -8.57 -20.97 16.22
C LEU A 257 -8.93 -21.08 17.71
N ASN A 258 -8.88 -22.29 18.27
CA ASN A 258 -9.13 -22.54 19.69
C ASN A 258 -7.84 -22.49 20.54
N SER A 259 -6.70 -22.20 19.93
CA SER A 259 -5.44 -22.13 20.67
C SER A 259 -5.44 -20.93 21.63
N PRO A 260 -4.70 -21.00 22.76
CA PRO A 260 -4.57 -19.86 23.67
C PRO A 260 -4.06 -18.60 22.97
N PHE A 261 -3.25 -18.75 21.92
CA PHE A 261 -2.74 -17.63 21.14
C PHE A 261 -3.85 -16.88 20.38
N ALA A 262 -4.84 -17.59 19.83
CA ALA A 262 -5.96 -16.98 19.11
C ALA A 262 -6.88 -16.12 20.01
N SER A 263 -6.82 -16.33 21.32
CA SER A 263 -7.59 -15.54 22.29
C SER A 263 -6.82 -14.33 22.83
N ASN A 264 -5.54 -14.17 22.47
CA ASN A 264 -4.74 -13.05 22.91
C ASN A 264 -5.11 -11.76 22.16
N LEU A 265 -5.07 -10.63 22.87
CA LEU A 265 -5.28 -9.32 22.27
C LEU A 265 -4.19 -9.03 21.21
N GLY A 266 -4.60 -8.62 20.01
CA GLY A 266 -3.70 -8.37 18.89
C GLY A 266 -3.42 -9.59 17.99
N SER A 267 -3.98 -10.77 18.29
CA SER A 267 -3.85 -11.98 17.46
C SER A 267 -4.74 -11.97 16.19
N GLU A 268 -5.41 -10.86 15.89
CA GLU A 268 -6.35 -10.73 14.77
C GLU A 268 -5.72 -11.03 13.40
N GLU A 269 -4.43 -10.76 13.20
CA GLU A 269 -3.72 -11.12 11.97
C GLU A 269 -3.55 -12.64 11.85
N PHE A 270 -3.15 -13.30 12.93
CA PHE A 270 -3.06 -14.75 13.01
C PHE A 270 -4.43 -15.39 12.75
N VAL A 271 -5.46 -14.95 13.48
CA VAL A 271 -6.83 -15.45 13.31
C VAL A 271 -7.32 -15.21 11.89
N GLY A 272 -7.09 -14.01 11.33
CA GLY A 272 -7.44 -13.68 9.95
C GLY A 272 -6.78 -14.63 8.94
N ASN A 273 -5.49 -14.91 9.08
CA ASN A 273 -4.76 -15.82 8.20
C ASN A 273 -5.26 -17.27 8.32
N VAL A 274 -5.56 -17.74 9.53
CA VAL A 274 -6.16 -19.08 9.73
C VAL A 274 -7.58 -19.15 9.14
N LEU A 275 -8.36 -18.07 9.22
CA LEU A 275 -9.67 -17.99 8.58
C LEU A 275 -9.56 -17.98 7.04
N LEU A 276 -8.56 -17.28 6.47
CA LEU A 276 -8.29 -17.37 5.03
C LEU A 276 -7.90 -18.78 4.60
N ALA A 277 -7.12 -19.50 5.41
CA ALA A 277 -6.80 -20.90 5.15
C ALA A 277 -8.05 -21.79 5.22
N SER A 278 -8.93 -21.54 6.18
CA SER A 278 -10.23 -22.23 6.28
C SER A 278 -11.11 -21.95 5.06
N LEU A 279 -11.16 -20.69 4.63
CA LEU A 279 -11.88 -20.26 3.43
C LEU A 279 -11.34 -20.96 2.18
N ARG A 280 -10.01 -21.04 2.04
CA ARG A 280 -9.34 -21.75 0.94
C ARG A 280 -9.68 -23.24 0.94
N LEU A 281 -9.59 -23.90 2.08
CA LEU A 281 -9.91 -25.32 2.25
C LEU A 281 -11.33 -25.62 1.79
N GLU A 282 -12.32 -24.86 2.27
CA GLU A 282 -13.73 -25.10 1.90
C GLU A 282 -14.01 -24.72 0.44
N SER A 283 -13.40 -23.66 -0.09
CA SER A 283 -13.58 -23.25 -1.49
C SER A 283 -13.02 -24.29 -2.46
N THR A 284 -11.85 -24.84 -2.16
CA THR A 284 -11.19 -25.87 -2.98
C THR A 284 -11.90 -27.21 -2.87
N ALA A 285 -12.38 -27.59 -1.68
CA ALA A 285 -13.23 -28.75 -1.49
C ALA A 285 -14.55 -28.64 -2.29
N ALA A 286 -15.15 -27.44 -2.30
CA ALA A 286 -16.36 -27.18 -3.08
C ALA A 286 -16.10 -27.29 -4.60
N LEU A 287 -14.94 -26.86 -5.07
CA LEU A 287 -14.55 -26.99 -6.46
C LEU A 287 -14.30 -28.45 -6.87
N ALA A 288 -13.64 -29.24 -6.02
CA ALA A 288 -13.28 -30.64 -6.31
C ALA A 288 -14.51 -31.55 -6.50
N VAL A 289 -15.58 -31.32 -5.75
CA VAL A 289 -16.81 -32.11 -5.79
C VAL A 289 -17.84 -31.51 -6.76
N GLY A 290 -17.62 -30.27 -7.21
CA GLY A 290 -18.56 -29.46 -7.97
C GLY A 290 -19.60 -28.78 -7.05
N LEU A 291 -19.93 -27.52 -7.38
CA LEU A 291 -20.79 -26.64 -6.57
C LEU A 291 -22.15 -27.26 -6.17
N SER A 292 -22.67 -28.17 -6.98
CA SER A 292 -23.97 -28.83 -6.76
C SER A 292 -23.92 -30.01 -5.78
N GLN A 293 -22.73 -30.58 -5.54
CA GLN A 293 -22.54 -31.73 -4.65
C GLN A 293 -21.75 -31.37 -3.38
N VAL A 294 -21.55 -30.09 -3.12
CA VAL A 294 -20.92 -29.61 -1.89
C VAL A 294 -21.76 -30.05 -0.69
N THR A 295 -21.13 -30.78 0.22
CA THR A 295 -21.72 -31.18 1.50
C THR A 295 -22.28 -29.96 2.24
N GLU A 296 -23.43 -30.13 2.89
CA GLU A 296 -24.05 -29.07 3.70
C GLU A 296 -23.12 -28.56 4.81
N GLU A 297 -22.25 -29.44 5.33
CA GLU A 297 -21.20 -29.05 6.27
C GLU A 297 -20.19 -28.08 5.66
N GLY A 298 -19.71 -28.37 4.44
CA GLY A 298 -18.75 -27.49 3.74
C GLY A 298 -19.31 -26.10 3.47
N LYS A 299 -20.59 -26.02 3.04
CA LYS A 299 -21.28 -24.74 2.87
C LYS A 299 -21.37 -23.94 4.17
N ARG A 300 -21.77 -24.60 5.26
CA ARG A 300 -21.85 -23.97 6.60
C ARG A 300 -20.50 -23.46 7.08
N ASN A 301 -19.43 -24.26 6.91
CA ASN A 301 -18.08 -23.86 7.30
C ASN A 301 -17.57 -22.68 6.47
N LEU A 302 -17.85 -22.66 5.17
CA LEU A 302 -17.52 -21.56 4.28
C LEU A 302 -18.22 -20.26 4.69
N GLU A 303 -19.53 -20.33 4.92
CA GLU A 303 -20.32 -19.18 5.38
C GLU A 303 -19.86 -18.65 6.74
N GLU A 304 -19.55 -19.55 7.68
CA GLU A 304 -19.03 -19.18 9.00
C GLU A 304 -17.65 -18.52 8.90
N ALA A 305 -16.76 -19.02 8.03
CA ALA A 305 -15.45 -18.39 7.78
C ALA A 305 -15.62 -16.96 7.22
N ILE A 306 -16.51 -16.78 6.23
CA ILE A 306 -16.82 -15.47 5.65
C ILE A 306 -17.38 -14.53 6.73
N ARG A 307 -18.31 -15.02 7.56
CA ARG A 307 -18.93 -14.24 8.63
C ARG A 307 -17.90 -13.78 9.66
N ARG A 308 -16.99 -14.66 10.08
CA ARG A 308 -15.91 -14.30 11.03
C ARG A 308 -14.94 -13.28 10.43
N ILE A 309 -14.58 -13.43 9.15
CA ILE A 309 -13.77 -12.44 8.44
C ILE A 309 -14.48 -11.07 8.39
N GLU A 310 -15.79 -11.05 8.14
CA GLU A 310 -16.62 -9.83 8.14
C GLU A 310 -16.64 -9.14 9.52
N GLN A 311 -16.58 -9.91 10.61
CA GLN A 311 -16.57 -9.40 11.98
C GLN A 311 -15.23 -8.76 12.36
N ILE A 312 -14.11 -9.30 11.87
CA ILE A 312 -12.77 -8.73 12.10
C ILE A 312 -12.63 -7.38 11.39
N ASP A 313 -13.29 -7.21 10.24
CA ASP A 313 -13.44 -5.94 9.54
C ASP A 313 -12.13 -5.21 9.17
N LYS A 314 -11.08 -5.99 8.87
CA LYS A 314 -9.80 -5.45 8.40
C LYS A 314 -9.77 -5.33 6.87
N LEU A 315 -9.33 -4.17 6.38
CA LEU A 315 -9.29 -3.87 4.94
C LEU A 315 -8.49 -4.91 4.15
N ASP A 316 -7.26 -5.22 4.60
CA ASP A 316 -6.38 -6.16 3.92
C ASP A 316 -6.93 -7.59 3.94
N LEU A 317 -7.47 -8.02 5.08
CA LEU A 317 -8.04 -9.35 5.26
C LEU A 317 -9.26 -9.56 4.35
N ILE A 318 -10.19 -8.60 4.36
CA ILE A 318 -11.39 -8.65 3.52
C ILE A 318 -11.01 -8.60 2.04
N GLY A 319 -10.03 -7.76 1.66
CA GLY A 319 -9.50 -7.71 0.30
C GLY A 319 -8.95 -9.07 -0.16
N LYS A 320 -8.14 -9.72 0.67
CA LYS A 320 -7.61 -11.08 0.41
C LYS A 320 -8.73 -12.11 0.29
N ALA A 321 -9.73 -12.07 1.17
CA ALA A 321 -10.88 -12.98 1.13
C ALA A 321 -11.72 -12.81 -0.14
N ILE A 322 -12.05 -11.57 -0.53
CA ILE A 322 -12.78 -11.27 -1.78
C ILE A 322 -11.97 -11.75 -2.99
N GLY A 323 -10.65 -11.50 -2.99
CA GLY A 323 -9.74 -11.97 -4.01
C GLY A 323 -9.79 -13.50 -4.17
N LEU A 324 -9.66 -14.22 -3.06
CA LEU A 324 -9.69 -15.68 -3.02
C LEU A 324 -11.03 -16.25 -3.51
N LEU A 325 -12.15 -15.72 -3.01
CA LEU A 325 -13.47 -16.16 -3.47
C LEU A 325 -13.66 -15.92 -4.98
N SER A 326 -13.17 -14.78 -5.48
CA SER A 326 -13.24 -14.45 -6.90
C SER A 326 -12.39 -15.37 -7.78
N THR A 327 -11.19 -15.76 -7.32
CA THR A 327 -10.32 -16.69 -8.06
C THR A 327 -10.86 -18.12 -8.04
N MET A 328 -11.56 -18.50 -6.98
CA MET A 328 -12.15 -19.84 -6.84
C MET A 328 -13.51 -19.98 -7.56
N GLY A 329 -13.97 -18.96 -8.29
CA GLY A 329 -15.25 -18.96 -9.01
C GLY A 329 -16.48 -18.71 -8.13
N LEU A 330 -16.32 -18.42 -6.84
CA LEU A 330 -17.40 -18.14 -5.88
C LEU A 330 -17.85 -16.67 -5.98
N HIS A 331 -18.27 -16.28 -7.18
CA HIS A 331 -18.53 -14.87 -7.54
C HIS A 331 -19.66 -14.23 -6.72
N GLU A 332 -20.74 -14.96 -6.43
CA GLU A 332 -21.86 -14.44 -5.65
C GLU A 332 -21.45 -14.07 -4.21
N GLN A 333 -20.65 -14.92 -3.58
CA GLN A 333 -20.13 -14.70 -2.24
C GLN A 333 -19.13 -13.53 -2.21
N ALA A 334 -18.25 -13.46 -3.21
CA ALA A 334 -17.31 -12.35 -3.36
C ALA A 334 -18.03 -10.99 -3.55
N ASP A 335 -19.06 -10.95 -4.38
CA ASP A 335 -19.87 -9.74 -4.63
C ASP A 335 -20.72 -9.38 -3.39
N ALA A 336 -21.27 -10.37 -2.67
CA ALA A 336 -22.00 -10.12 -1.41
C ALA A 336 -21.08 -9.55 -0.32
N LEU A 337 -19.90 -10.14 -0.11
CA LEU A 337 -18.92 -9.68 0.87
C LEU A 337 -18.42 -8.27 0.53
N SER A 338 -18.05 -8.03 -0.72
CA SER A 338 -17.57 -6.72 -1.19
C SER A 338 -18.65 -5.63 -1.09
N ARG A 339 -19.92 -5.92 -1.39
CA ARG A 339 -21.02 -4.96 -1.16
C ARG A 339 -21.17 -4.57 0.29
N LYS A 340 -21.16 -5.54 1.21
CA LYS A 340 -21.26 -5.26 2.65
C LYS A 340 -20.08 -4.42 3.13
N PHE A 341 -18.88 -4.75 2.64
CA PHE A 341 -17.67 -4.02 2.93
C PHE A 341 -17.73 -2.55 2.45
N VAL A 342 -18.19 -2.30 1.22
CA VAL A 342 -18.42 -0.93 0.71
C VAL A 342 -19.45 -0.17 1.52
N LYS A 343 -20.53 -0.82 1.99
CA LYS A 343 -21.53 -0.16 2.85
C LYS A 343 -20.92 0.35 4.15
N ARG A 344 -19.95 -0.37 4.72
CA ARG A 344 -19.29 -0.01 5.98
C ARG A 344 -18.12 0.97 5.77
N HIS A 345 -17.41 0.84 4.65
CA HIS A 345 -16.19 1.60 4.32
C HIS A 345 -16.33 2.44 3.04
N SER A 346 -17.47 3.12 2.87
CA SER A 346 -17.83 3.81 1.61
C SER A 346 -16.89 4.97 1.23
N MET A 347 -16.14 5.52 2.18
CA MET A 347 -15.16 6.59 1.96
C MET A 347 -13.75 6.07 1.61
N VAL A 348 -13.56 4.75 1.62
CA VAL A 348 -12.27 4.10 1.35
C VAL A 348 -12.24 3.65 -0.12
N PRO A 349 -11.30 4.16 -0.94
CA PRO A 349 -11.20 3.77 -2.35
C PRO A 349 -11.00 2.26 -2.57
N ASP A 350 -10.19 1.62 -1.71
CA ASP A 350 -9.87 0.20 -1.84
C ASP A 350 -11.10 -0.71 -1.66
N ALA A 351 -12.08 -0.29 -0.84
CA ALA A 351 -13.34 -1.00 -0.70
C ALA A 351 -14.11 -1.05 -2.03
N TRP A 352 -14.18 0.09 -2.73
CA TRP A 352 -14.79 0.16 -4.04
C TRP A 352 -13.99 -0.62 -5.09
N LEU A 353 -12.66 -0.55 -5.06
CA LEU A 353 -11.81 -1.33 -5.98
C LEU A 353 -12.01 -2.84 -5.81
N ASN A 354 -12.19 -3.32 -4.58
CA ASN A 354 -12.50 -4.73 -4.32
C ASN A 354 -13.86 -5.14 -4.89
N LEU A 355 -14.90 -4.30 -4.76
CA LEU A 355 -16.21 -4.53 -5.37
C LEU A 355 -16.15 -4.54 -6.90
N VAL A 356 -15.45 -3.55 -7.48
CA VAL A 356 -15.26 -3.45 -8.93
C VAL A 356 -14.52 -4.69 -9.46
N ARG A 357 -13.44 -5.10 -8.80
CA ARG A 357 -12.68 -6.30 -9.16
C ARG A 357 -13.53 -7.57 -9.06
N ALA A 358 -14.30 -7.74 -7.99
CA ALA A 358 -15.18 -8.91 -7.81
C ALA A 358 -16.21 -9.01 -8.95
N ARG A 359 -16.83 -7.88 -9.33
CA ARG A 359 -17.82 -7.84 -10.41
C ARG A 359 -17.22 -8.09 -11.79
N PHE A 360 -16.02 -7.55 -12.05
CA PHE A 360 -15.29 -7.87 -13.28
C PHE A 360 -14.95 -9.35 -13.38
N ARG A 361 -14.43 -9.95 -12.30
CA ARG A 361 -14.13 -11.40 -12.21
C ARG A 361 -15.38 -12.26 -12.44
N ALA A 362 -16.55 -11.77 -12.03
CA ALA A 362 -17.84 -12.43 -12.28
C ALA A 362 -18.37 -12.25 -13.71
N GLY A 363 -17.67 -11.53 -14.59
CA GLY A 363 -18.16 -11.17 -15.92
C GLY A 363 -19.23 -10.07 -15.93
N ASN A 364 -19.61 -9.53 -14.77
CA ASN A 364 -20.60 -8.46 -14.65
C ASN A 364 -19.97 -7.08 -14.89
N VAL A 365 -19.60 -6.82 -16.15
CA VAL A 365 -18.97 -5.57 -16.58
C VAL A 365 -19.88 -4.36 -16.35
N ALA A 366 -21.19 -4.50 -16.59
CA ALA A 366 -22.15 -3.42 -16.37
C ALA A 366 -22.21 -3.00 -14.89
N GLY A 367 -22.34 -3.97 -13.98
CA GLY A 367 -22.34 -3.74 -12.55
C GLY A 367 -21.00 -3.23 -12.02
N ALA A 368 -19.87 -3.69 -12.57
CA ALA A 368 -18.56 -3.16 -12.22
C ALA A 368 -18.46 -1.65 -12.54
N ARG A 369 -18.93 -1.27 -13.73
CA ARG A 369 -18.95 0.13 -14.21
C ARG A 369 -19.93 1.01 -13.46
N GLU A 370 -21.04 0.45 -13.02
CA GLU A 370 -21.96 1.13 -12.10
C GLU A 370 -21.28 1.41 -10.74
N ALA A 371 -20.58 0.42 -10.17
CA ALA A 371 -19.82 0.62 -8.93
C ALA A 371 -18.73 1.70 -9.08
N GLN A 372 -18.06 1.78 -10.22
CA GLN A 372 -17.10 2.86 -10.50
C GLN A 372 -17.76 4.24 -10.46
N ARG A 373 -18.95 4.40 -11.05
CA ARG A 373 -19.70 5.67 -11.04
C ARG A 373 -20.16 6.03 -9.62
N ASN A 374 -20.70 5.06 -8.89
CA ASN A 374 -21.14 5.26 -7.50
C ASN A 374 -19.97 5.65 -6.58
N ALA A 375 -18.80 5.02 -6.76
CA ALA A 375 -17.59 5.40 -6.06
C ALA A 375 -17.16 6.83 -6.40
N GLY A 376 -17.20 7.23 -7.67
CA GLY A 376 -16.87 8.59 -8.10
C GLY A 376 -17.76 9.68 -7.48
N GLN A 377 -19.02 9.36 -7.17
CA GLN A 377 -19.94 10.26 -6.47
C GLN A 377 -19.75 10.28 -4.95
N THR A 378 -19.22 9.19 -4.38
CA THR A 378 -19.11 9.00 -2.92
C THR A 378 -17.74 9.42 -2.38
N LEU A 379 -16.67 9.17 -3.14
CA LEU A 379 -15.30 9.43 -2.73
C LEU A 379 -14.95 10.92 -2.77
N ASN A 380 -13.97 11.33 -1.95
CA ASN A 380 -13.49 12.70 -1.97
C ASN A 380 -12.69 12.99 -3.24
N MET A 381 -12.79 14.23 -3.74
CA MET A 381 -12.06 14.70 -4.93
C MET A 381 -10.54 14.45 -4.87
N SER A 382 -9.95 14.42 -3.66
CA SER A 382 -8.53 14.11 -3.48
C SER A 382 -8.17 12.67 -3.84
N GLN A 383 -9.09 11.72 -3.56
CA GLN A 383 -8.93 10.28 -3.73
C GLN A 383 -9.30 9.81 -5.14
N ILE A 384 -10.15 10.55 -5.87
CA ILE A 384 -10.63 10.19 -7.21
C ILE A 384 -9.50 9.81 -8.18
N PRO A 385 -8.37 10.56 -8.27
CA PRO A 385 -7.35 10.20 -9.26
C PRO A 385 -6.63 8.89 -8.93
N GLN A 386 -6.44 8.57 -7.64
CA GLN A 386 -5.85 7.28 -7.24
C GLN A 386 -6.82 6.13 -7.47
N PHE A 387 -8.10 6.34 -7.16
CA PHE A 387 -9.17 5.38 -7.48
C PHE A 387 -9.28 5.12 -8.98
N ALA A 388 -9.19 6.16 -9.80
CA ALA A 388 -9.27 6.08 -11.24
C ALA A 388 -8.11 5.26 -11.85
N ILE A 389 -6.88 5.42 -11.35
CA ILE A 389 -5.75 4.54 -11.73
C ILE A 389 -6.10 3.07 -11.46
N GLY A 390 -6.66 2.76 -10.28
CA GLY A 390 -7.09 1.41 -9.94
C GLY A 390 -8.16 0.87 -10.88
N CYS A 391 -9.16 1.71 -11.22
CA CYS A 391 -10.21 1.36 -12.17
C CYS A 391 -9.69 1.15 -13.59
N ALA A 392 -8.77 1.97 -14.08
CA ALA A 392 -8.14 1.81 -15.38
C ALA A 392 -7.39 0.48 -15.47
N ARG A 393 -6.63 0.13 -14.42
CA ARG A 393 -5.95 -1.17 -14.34
C ARG A 393 -6.93 -2.34 -14.39
N LEU A 394 -8.05 -2.25 -13.68
CA LEU A 394 -9.08 -3.31 -13.69
C LEU A 394 -9.80 -3.43 -15.04
N GLU A 395 -10.10 -2.31 -15.71
CA GLU A 395 -10.66 -2.32 -17.08
C GLU A 395 -9.65 -2.87 -18.09
N TYR A 396 -8.35 -2.58 -17.91
CA TYR A 396 -7.32 -3.20 -18.75
C TYR A 396 -7.26 -4.72 -18.57
N THR A 397 -7.29 -5.20 -17.32
CA THR A 397 -7.12 -6.63 -17.04
C THR A 397 -8.35 -7.48 -17.34
N PHE A 398 -9.56 -6.95 -17.16
CA PHE A 398 -10.81 -7.74 -17.24
C PHE A 398 -11.87 -7.12 -18.16
N GLY A 399 -11.66 -5.90 -18.65
CA GLY A 399 -12.65 -5.12 -19.38
C GLY A 399 -12.15 -4.73 -20.76
N ASP A 400 -12.31 -3.45 -21.09
CA ASP A 400 -11.92 -2.89 -22.38
C ASP A 400 -10.76 -1.90 -22.22
N PHE A 401 -9.67 -2.15 -22.95
CA PHE A 401 -8.51 -1.27 -23.01
C PHE A 401 -8.87 0.15 -23.48
N GLY A 402 -9.75 0.30 -24.48
CA GLY A 402 -10.14 1.62 -24.99
C GLY A 402 -10.80 2.48 -23.90
N ARG A 403 -11.57 1.84 -23.03
CA ARG A 403 -12.17 2.51 -21.87
C ARG A 403 -11.15 2.82 -20.78
N ALA A 404 -10.19 1.92 -20.54
CA ALA A 404 -9.11 2.17 -19.60
C ALA A 404 -8.28 3.41 -20.00
N VAL A 405 -7.95 3.54 -21.30
CA VAL A 405 -7.27 4.71 -21.88
C VAL A 405 -8.12 5.96 -21.69
N LYS A 406 -9.39 5.94 -22.12
CA LYS A 406 -10.29 7.09 -22.00
C LYS A 406 -10.41 7.58 -20.55
N LEU A 407 -10.53 6.65 -19.59
CA LEU A 407 -10.62 6.98 -18.18
C LEU A 407 -9.34 7.67 -17.68
N MET A 408 -8.17 7.23 -18.13
CA MET A 408 -6.90 7.89 -17.80
C MET A 408 -6.77 9.27 -18.46
N GLU A 409 -7.15 9.41 -19.73
CA GLU A 409 -7.14 10.69 -20.45
C GLU A 409 -8.04 11.73 -19.77
N GLU A 410 -9.26 11.35 -19.38
CA GLU A 410 -10.19 12.20 -18.63
C GLU A 410 -9.56 12.69 -17.31
N GLN A 411 -8.87 11.82 -16.58
CA GLN A 411 -8.21 12.20 -15.32
C GLN A 411 -6.97 13.07 -15.55
N ILE A 412 -6.20 12.83 -16.60
CA ILE A 412 -5.05 13.66 -16.97
C ILE A 412 -5.52 15.07 -17.33
N ALA A 413 -6.60 15.20 -18.11
CA ALA A 413 -7.22 16.47 -18.46
C ALA A 413 -7.72 17.23 -17.21
N ALA A 414 -8.33 16.52 -16.26
CA ALA A 414 -8.83 17.12 -15.01
C ALA A 414 -7.72 17.48 -14.01
N HIS A 415 -6.62 16.73 -13.98
CA HIS A 415 -5.55 16.86 -13.00
C HIS A 415 -4.13 16.82 -13.62
N PRO A 416 -3.79 17.79 -14.49
CA PRO A 416 -2.54 17.76 -15.28
C PRO A 416 -1.27 17.89 -14.41
N GLN A 417 -1.39 18.35 -13.17
CA GLN A 417 -0.24 18.48 -12.26
C GLN A 417 0.15 17.16 -11.58
N ARG A 418 -0.69 16.12 -11.65
CA ARG A 418 -0.44 14.84 -10.95
C ARG A 418 0.41 13.90 -11.81
N LYS A 419 1.72 13.89 -11.55
CA LYS A 419 2.69 13.01 -12.23
C LYS A 419 2.33 11.51 -12.19
N SER A 420 1.69 11.04 -11.11
CA SER A 420 1.32 9.61 -10.96
C SER A 420 0.31 9.11 -11.98
N LEU A 421 -0.50 10.01 -12.55
CA LEU A 421 -1.44 9.68 -13.63
C LEU A 421 -0.68 9.36 -14.92
N TYR A 422 0.27 10.21 -15.30
CA TYR A 422 1.10 10.00 -16.49
C TYR A 422 1.94 8.74 -16.37
N THR A 423 2.60 8.50 -15.23
CA THR A 423 3.42 7.29 -15.06
C THR A 423 2.57 6.02 -15.12
N SER A 424 1.36 6.04 -14.57
CA SER A 424 0.43 4.91 -14.65
C SER A 424 -0.15 4.74 -16.06
N TYR A 425 -0.39 5.84 -16.79
CA TYR A 425 -0.89 5.80 -18.17
C TYR A 425 0.15 5.22 -19.12
N ILE A 426 1.40 5.72 -19.06
CA ILE A 426 2.53 5.18 -19.82
C ILE A 426 2.71 3.69 -19.52
N ARG A 427 2.64 3.29 -18.24
CA ARG A 427 2.73 1.87 -17.88
C ARG A 427 1.61 1.04 -18.51
N LEU A 428 0.39 1.55 -18.53
CA LEU A 428 -0.77 0.87 -19.14
C LEU A 428 -0.61 0.74 -20.66
N LEU A 429 -0.09 1.77 -21.34
CA LEU A 429 0.21 1.72 -22.78
C LEU A 429 1.33 0.74 -23.12
N LEU A 430 2.40 0.73 -22.31
CA LEU A 430 3.50 -0.22 -22.46
C LEU A 430 3.05 -1.66 -22.24
N GLN A 431 2.20 -1.91 -21.24
CA GLN A 431 1.58 -3.23 -21.02
C GLN A 431 0.76 -3.68 -22.22
N ALA A 432 0.07 -2.76 -22.90
CA ALA A 432 -0.69 -3.04 -24.12
C ALA A 432 0.16 -3.03 -25.41
N ALA A 433 1.50 -3.07 -25.30
CA ALA A 433 2.46 -3.03 -26.40
C ALA A 433 2.36 -1.79 -27.33
N LYS A 434 1.72 -0.70 -26.87
CA LYS A 434 1.55 0.54 -27.64
C LYS A 434 2.70 1.53 -27.43
N ARG A 435 3.90 1.13 -27.81
CA ARG A 435 5.13 1.92 -27.56
C ARG A 435 5.08 3.34 -28.16
N LYS A 436 4.56 3.49 -29.39
CA LYS A 436 4.46 4.79 -30.08
C LYS A 436 3.54 5.81 -29.41
N GLU A 437 2.51 5.35 -28.69
CA GLU A 437 1.61 6.25 -27.94
C GLU A 437 2.19 6.58 -26.56
N ALA A 438 3.10 5.73 -26.06
CA ALA A 438 3.76 5.90 -24.77
C ALA A 438 4.99 6.83 -24.85
N GLU A 439 5.67 6.83 -26.00
CA GLU A 439 6.69 7.81 -26.41
C GLU A 439 6.08 9.19 -26.64
#